data_AF-A0A9D1ZYD3-F1
#
_entry.id   AF-A0A9D1ZYD3-F1
#
_cell.length_a   1.000
_cell.length_b   1.000
_cell.length_c   1.000
_cell.angle_alpha   90.00
_cell.angle_beta   90.00
_cell.angle_gamma   90.00
#
_symmetry.space_group_name_H-M   'P 1'
#
loop_
_entity.id
_entity.type
_entity.pdbx_description
1 polymer ?
#
loop_
_entity_poly.entity_id
_entity_poly.type
_entity_poly.pdbx_seq_one_letter_code
_entity_poly.pdbx_strand_id
1 'polypeptide(L)'
;MDAKITKKRLGLLLSYDWIKIIGICVAAVLVWVLLFTTMATRATNGQSFDIYLYPNVYSHIDADTLHTRDENDALSYDVLDISLNSLTSDTMSTILSAHFAAGQGDVMFVPYSEPQRDAETGEITAYSGLDAFLASYSSNCLWLAPDGSEGEIGSGDSTQKVNNYFTDCENYLNSFYDKGWQNPGSFNEEAVRSHFNERMQGDKRYKNDSQRENGIAKEIERIQKLRDAYANVKSWVTAEDGPVQVRTSQLAIDTDGDGNLEEYTWQYAFDLSNIDKLSELVYYYPTDTSDDSSDGSGTASGTSNGLCMVVLNTGSSGAGNAALRYEPFMLLNYLVEKYDTAA
;
A
#
# COMPACT_ATOMS: atom_id res chain seq x y z
N MET A 1 -21.72 61.10 37.19
CA MET A 1 -21.26 61.76 35.95
C MET A 1 -21.17 60.65 34.91
N ASP A 2 -22.18 60.57 34.05
CA ASP A 2 -22.42 59.46 33.12
C ASP A 2 -21.36 59.49 32.01
N ALA A 3 -20.42 58.54 32.04
CA ALA A 3 -19.28 58.49 31.13
C ALA A 3 -19.74 57.95 29.75
N LYS A 4 -20.50 58.76 29.01
CA LYS A 4 -20.86 58.45 27.63
C LYS A 4 -19.61 58.37 26.76
N ILE A 5 -19.25 57.15 26.35
CA ILE A 5 -18.23 56.90 25.32
C ILE A 5 -18.73 57.51 24.00
N THR A 6 -18.31 58.74 23.70
CA THR A 6 -18.59 59.39 22.42
C THR A 6 -17.82 58.71 21.29
N LYS A 7 -18.43 58.56 20.10
CA LYS A 7 -17.83 57.96 18.88
C LYS A 7 -16.40 58.46 18.57
N LYS A 8 -16.07 59.70 18.91
CA LYS A 8 -14.71 60.28 18.78
C LYS A 8 -13.64 59.56 19.62
N ARG A 9 -13.97 59.10 20.84
CA ARG A 9 -13.02 58.38 21.70
C ARG A 9 -12.75 56.96 21.20
N LEU A 10 -13.75 56.31 20.60
CA LEU A 10 -13.58 55.00 19.96
C LEU A 10 -12.74 55.10 18.68
N GLY A 11 -12.94 56.16 17.89
CA GLY A 11 -12.14 56.44 16.69
C GLY A 11 -10.67 56.75 16.99
N LEU A 12 -10.38 57.46 18.09
CA LEU A 12 -9.01 57.74 18.54
C LEU A 12 -8.28 56.49 19.05
N LEU A 13 -8.99 55.60 19.76
CA LEU A 13 -8.45 54.30 20.19
C LEU A 13 -8.13 53.40 18.99
N LEU A 14 -9.03 53.33 18.01
CA LEU A 14 -8.80 52.61 16.76
C LEU A 14 -7.65 53.22 15.94
N SER A 15 -7.56 54.56 15.81
CA SER A 15 -6.50 55.18 15.02
C SER A 15 -5.09 55.06 15.63
N TYR A 16 -4.97 54.86 16.94
CA TYR A 16 -3.68 54.82 17.63
C TYR A 16 -3.19 53.39 17.91
N ASP A 17 -4.10 52.43 18.10
CA ASP A 17 -3.76 51.03 18.42
C ASP A 17 -4.14 50.02 17.33
N TRP A 18 -4.63 50.43 16.15
CA TRP A 18 -5.00 49.50 15.08
C TRP A 18 -3.87 48.55 14.67
N ILE A 19 -2.61 49.01 14.63
CA ILE A 19 -1.45 48.17 14.33
C ILE A 19 -1.29 47.07 15.39
N LYS A 20 -1.47 47.38 16.67
CA LYS A 20 -1.38 46.40 17.76
C LYS A 20 -2.56 45.43 17.71
N ILE A 21 -3.75 45.90 17.38
CA ILE A 21 -4.95 45.06 17.20
C ILE A 21 -4.71 44.07 16.05
N ILE A 22 -4.21 44.53 14.89
CA ILE A 22 -3.84 43.64 13.78
C ILE A 22 -2.74 42.67 14.19
N GLY A 23 -1.71 43.13 14.89
CA GLY A 23 -0.63 42.27 15.39
C GLY A 23 -1.13 41.16 16.31
N ILE A 24 -2.05 41.47 17.23
CA ILE A 24 -2.70 40.47 18.10
C ILE A 24 -3.58 39.52 17.29
N CYS A 25 -4.33 40.01 16.29
CA CYS A 25 -5.11 39.15 15.41
C CYS A 25 -4.22 38.17 14.63
N VAL A 26 -3.11 38.63 14.06
CA VAL A 26 -2.15 37.76 13.35
C VAL A 26 -1.52 36.76 14.31
N ALA A 27 -1.11 37.18 15.50
CA ALA A 27 -0.57 36.29 16.52
C ALA A 27 -1.60 35.24 16.97
N ALA A 28 -2.86 35.62 17.15
CA ALA A 28 -3.94 34.71 17.50
C ALA A 28 -4.21 33.70 16.38
N VAL A 29 -4.22 34.12 15.12
CA VAL A 29 -4.34 33.22 13.97
C VAL A 29 -3.15 32.27 13.89
N LEU A 30 -1.92 32.75 14.09
CA LEU A 30 -0.73 31.90 14.12
C LEU A 30 -0.80 30.88 15.24
N VAL A 31 -1.18 31.28 16.46
CA VAL A 31 -1.39 30.36 17.58
C VAL A 31 -2.49 29.35 17.26
N TRP A 32 -3.58 29.78 16.61
CA TRP A 32 -4.66 28.90 16.20
C TRP A 32 -4.23 27.89 15.15
N VAL A 33 -3.45 28.32 14.16
CA VAL A 33 -2.84 27.43 13.14
C VAL A 33 -1.87 26.47 13.82
N LEU A 34 -1.03 26.93 14.75
CA LEU A 34 -0.08 26.11 15.48
C LEU A 34 -0.79 25.08 16.37
N LEU A 35 -1.88 25.45 17.02
CA LEU A 35 -2.73 24.52 17.77
C LEU A 35 -3.36 23.50 16.83
N PHE A 36 -3.92 23.89 15.69
CA PHE A 36 -4.48 22.94 14.73
C PHE A 36 -3.42 21.99 14.15
N THR A 37 -2.23 22.48 13.83
CA THR A 37 -1.15 21.64 13.28
C THR A 37 -0.52 20.74 14.33
N THR A 38 -0.46 21.16 15.60
CA THR A 38 0.12 20.34 16.69
C THR A 38 -0.90 19.46 17.40
N MET A 39 -2.21 19.77 17.36
CA MET A 39 -3.23 18.96 18.04
C MET A 39 -3.83 17.87 17.16
N ALA A 40 -3.87 18.04 15.84
CA ALA A 40 -4.32 16.98 14.93
C ALA A 40 -3.31 15.82 14.92
N THR A 41 -3.78 14.60 15.12
CA THR A 41 -3.04 13.38 14.76
C THR A 41 -3.05 13.28 13.24
N ARG A 42 -1.91 13.57 12.61
CA ARG A 42 -1.70 13.21 11.21
C ARG A 42 -1.23 11.76 11.15
N ALA A 43 -1.74 11.01 10.17
CA ALA A 43 -1.20 9.70 9.87
C ALA A 43 0.31 9.85 9.62
N THR A 44 1.11 8.99 10.25
CA THR A 44 2.53 8.86 9.89
C THR A 44 2.63 8.07 8.58
N ASN A 45 3.78 8.09 7.89
CA ASN A 45 3.99 7.27 6.68
C ASN A 45 3.73 5.77 6.93
N GLY A 46 3.85 5.31 8.18
CA GLY A 46 3.53 3.94 8.55
C GLY A 46 2.03 3.66 8.70
N GLN A 47 1.20 4.69 8.83
CA GLN A 47 -0.26 4.61 9.05
C GLN A 47 -1.06 5.09 7.84
N SER A 48 -0.39 5.47 6.75
CA SER A 48 -0.98 5.67 5.43
C SER A 48 -0.78 4.40 4.62
N PHE A 49 -1.80 3.99 3.86
CA PHE A 49 -1.72 2.89 2.91
C PHE A 49 -1.89 3.43 1.49
N ASP A 50 -0.83 3.37 0.70
CA ASP A 50 -0.74 3.96 -0.62
C ASP A 50 -0.85 2.89 -1.71
N ILE A 51 -1.89 3.01 -2.54
CA ILE A 51 -2.18 2.14 -3.67
C ILE A 51 -1.82 2.87 -4.96
N TYR A 52 -0.97 2.26 -5.79
CA TYR A 52 -0.63 2.76 -7.12
C TYR A 52 -1.34 1.96 -8.21
N LEU A 53 -1.83 2.66 -9.23
CA LEU A 53 -2.33 2.03 -10.45
C LEU A 53 -1.36 2.32 -11.59
N TYR A 54 -0.87 1.27 -12.24
CA TYR A 54 -0.06 1.39 -13.45
C TYR A 54 -0.82 2.14 -14.56
N PRO A 55 -0.14 2.79 -15.52
CA PRO A 55 -0.82 3.41 -16.66
C PRO A 55 -1.85 2.47 -17.31
N ASN A 56 -3.03 3.02 -17.61
CA ASN A 56 -4.21 2.32 -18.14
C ASN A 56 -4.89 1.31 -17.20
N VAL A 57 -4.51 1.27 -15.92
CA VAL A 57 -5.28 0.59 -14.86
C VAL A 57 -6.24 1.58 -14.23
N TYR A 58 -7.49 1.15 -14.09
CA TYR A 58 -8.59 1.91 -13.53
C TYR A 58 -9.12 1.15 -12.30
N SER A 59 -9.70 1.89 -11.36
CA SER A 59 -10.36 1.27 -10.21
C SER A 59 -11.57 2.07 -9.77
N HIS A 60 -12.47 1.38 -9.07
CA HIS A 60 -13.54 1.94 -8.26
C HIS A 60 -13.13 1.99 -6.77
N ILE A 61 -11.83 1.91 -6.47
CA ILE A 61 -11.33 2.02 -5.09
C ILE A 61 -11.42 3.48 -4.67
N ASP A 62 -12.18 3.73 -3.60
CA ASP A 62 -12.12 4.98 -2.85
C ASP A 62 -11.87 4.70 -1.36
N ALA A 63 -11.74 5.77 -0.57
CA ALA A 63 -11.50 5.65 0.88
C ALA A 63 -12.62 4.86 1.59
N ASP A 64 -13.86 4.98 1.12
CA ASP A 64 -15.02 4.34 1.73
C ASP A 64 -15.15 2.85 1.34
N THR A 65 -14.55 2.46 0.21
CA THR A 65 -14.54 1.09 -0.33
C THR A 65 -13.72 0.14 0.54
N LEU A 66 -12.56 0.60 1.00
CA LEU A 66 -11.63 -0.19 1.82
C LEU A 66 -11.73 0.12 3.32
N HIS A 67 -12.25 1.29 3.69
CA HIS A 67 -12.35 1.76 5.07
C HIS A 67 -13.64 2.55 5.31
N THR A 68 -14.81 1.93 5.15
CA THR A 68 -15.94 2.38 5.97
C THR A 68 -15.66 1.87 7.38
N ARG A 69 -15.36 2.81 8.29
CA ARG A 69 -14.73 2.66 9.62
C ARG A 69 -15.28 1.54 10.55
N ASP A 70 -16.37 0.87 10.18
CA ASP A 70 -17.00 -0.24 10.90
C ASP A 70 -17.71 -1.27 9.96
N GLU A 71 -17.50 -1.25 8.63
CA GLU A 71 -18.22 -2.11 7.65
C GLU A 71 -17.35 -2.83 6.60
N ASN A 72 -16.16 -2.31 6.24
CA ASN A 72 -15.24 -2.95 5.31
C ASN A 72 -13.88 -3.18 6.00
N ASP A 73 -13.63 -4.41 6.45
CA ASP A 73 -12.41 -4.83 7.17
C ASP A 73 -11.24 -5.17 6.22
N ALA A 74 -11.04 -4.39 5.15
CA ALA A 74 -10.01 -4.70 4.14
C ALA A 74 -8.58 -4.49 4.67
N LEU A 75 -8.42 -3.53 5.57
CA LEU A 75 -7.15 -3.12 6.19
C LEU A 75 -7.39 -2.89 7.69
N SER A 76 -6.32 -2.85 8.48
CA SER A 76 -6.45 -2.77 9.93
C SER A 76 -6.87 -1.39 10.45
N TYR A 77 -7.39 -1.36 11.69
CA TYR A 77 -7.81 -0.14 12.39
C TYR A 77 -6.72 0.95 12.50
N ASP A 78 -5.46 0.58 12.30
CA ASP A 78 -4.32 1.45 12.46
C ASP A 78 -3.83 2.08 11.16
N VAL A 79 -4.38 1.63 10.02
CA VAL A 79 -4.39 2.41 8.78
C VAL A 79 -5.39 3.55 8.96
N LEU A 80 -4.87 4.77 8.90
CA LEU A 80 -5.62 6.00 9.17
C LEU A 80 -5.94 6.80 7.90
N ASP A 81 -5.18 6.56 6.84
CA ASP A 81 -5.33 7.25 5.56
C ASP A 81 -5.07 6.26 4.42
N ILE A 82 -5.84 6.38 3.35
CA ILE A 82 -5.66 5.58 2.14
C ILE A 82 -5.53 6.53 0.98
N SER A 83 -4.46 6.37 0.21
CA SER A 83 -4.27 7.14 -1.01
C SER A 83 -4.30 6.22 -2.23
N LEU A 84 -4.99 6.68 -3.27
CA LEU A 84 -4.99 6.03 -4.58
C LEU A 84 -4.29 6.95 -5.57
N ASN A 85 -3.24 6.44 -6.21
CA ASN A 85 -2.41 7.18 -7.14
C ASN A 85 -2.46 6.51 -8.52
N SER A 86 -3.30 7.03 -9.41
CA SER A 86 -3.32 6.60 -10.81
C SER A 86 -2.17 7.24 -11.58
N LEU A 87 -1.28 6.41 -12.12
CA LEU A 87 -0.10 6.88 -12.84
C LEU A 87 -0.40 7.04 -14.33
N THR A 88 0.31 7.98 -14.95
CA THR A 88 0.31 8.15 -16.41
C THR A 88 1.70 7.86 -16.94
N SER A 89 1.82 7.35 -18.17
CA SER A 89 3.11 6.94 -18.74
C SER A 89 4.17 8.04 -18.69
N ASP A 90 3.76 9.30 -18.90
CA ASP A 90 4.66 10.45 -18.94
C ASP A 90 5.20 10.86 -17.56
N THR A 91 4.44 10.59 -16.49
CA THR A 91 4.77 11.06 -15.14
C THR A 91 5.15 9.93 -14.18
N MET A 92 4.87 8.67 -14.54
CA MET A 92 5.07 7.48 -13.70
C MET A 92 6.48 7.46 -13.09
N SER A 93 7.51 7.62 -13.93
CA SER A 93 8.89 7.53 -13.45
C SER A 93 9.23 8.64 -12.44
N THR A 94 8.79 9.87 -12.71
CA THR A 94 9.03 11.01 -11.81
C THR A 94 8.28 10.85 -10.48
N ILE A 95 7.01 10.41 -10.54
CA ILE A 95 6.18 10.22 -9.34
C ILE A 95 6.74 9.09 -8.48
N LEU A 96 6.97 7.91 -9.06
CA LEU A 96 7.46 6.76 -8.32
C LEU A 96 8.83 7.03 -7.70
N SER A 97 9.77 7.63 -8.44
CA SER A 97 11.08 7.98 -7.88
C SER A 97 10.97 8.95 -6.70
N ALA A 98 10.11 9.97 -6.79
CA ALA A 98 9.91 10.92 -5.69
C ALA A 98 9.23 10.28 -4.47
N HIS A 99 8.20 9.47 -4.70
CA HIS A 99 7.41 8.84 -3.65
C HIS A 99 8.20 7.73 -2.95
N PHE A 100 8.92 6.89 -3.69
CA PHE A 100 9.82 5.88 -3.11
C PHE A 100 10.95 6.52 -2.31
N ALA A 101 11.53 7.63 -2.78
CA ALA A 101 12.52 8.40 -2.01
C ALA A 101 11.95 9.01 -0.72
N ALA A 102 10.66 9.35 -0.72
CA ALA A 102 9.93 9.78 0.48
C ALA A 102 9.46 8.60 1.37
N GLY A 103 9.72 7.36 0.95
CA GLY A 103 9.28 6.15 1.63
C GLY A 103 7.77 5.96 1.59
N GLN A 104 7.12 6.27 0.47
CA GLN A 104 5.68 6.08 0.21
C GLN A 104 5.44 4.93 -0.75
N GLY A 105 4.27 4.28 -0.65
CA GLY A 105 3.88 3.15 -1.49
C GLY A 105 3.91 1.80 -0.82
N ASP A 106 2.75 1.13 -0.82
CA ASP A 106 2.54 -0.17 -0.19
C ASP A 106 2.23 -1.24 -1.23
N VAL A 107 1.31 -0.95 -2.16
CA VAL A 107 0.94 -1.86 -3.23
C VAL A 107 0.79 -1.16 -4.57
N MET A 108 1.02 -1.91 -5.64
CA MET A 108 0.79 -1.45 -7.00
C MET A 108 0.05 -2.49 -7.83
N PHE A 109 -1.04 -2.08 -8.49
CA PHE A 109 -1.74 -2.88 -9.48
C PHE A 109 -1.14 -2.63 -10.86
N VAL A 110 -0.71 -3.69 -11.52
CA VAL A 110 -0.05 -3.64 -12.83
C VAL A 110 -0.48 -4.83 -13.69
N PRO A 111 -0.89 -4.62 -14.95
CA PRO A 111 -1.19 -5.74 -15.83
C PRO A 111 0.12 -6.40 -16.24
N TYR A 112 0.14 -7.73 -16.22
CA TYR A 112 1.10 -8.49 -16.97
C TYR A 112 0.73 -8.44 -18.45
N SER A 113 1.75 -8.35 -19.30
CA SER A 113 1.62 -8.47 -20.74
C SER A 113 2.85 -9.17 -21.25
N GLU A 114 2.69 -10.03 -22.26
CA GLU A 114 3.83 -10.72 -22.85
C GLU A 114 4.83 -9.71 -23.43
N PRO A 115 6.14 -9.99 -23.31
CA PRO A 115 7.15 -9.13 -23.90
C PRO A 115 6.99 -9.08 -25.42
N GLN A 116 7.26 -7.91 -26.01
CA GLN A 116 7.34 -7.78 -27.45
C GLN A 116 8.58 -8.51 -27.97
N ARG A 117 8.43 -9.20 -29.09
CA ARG A 117 9.49 -9.99 -29.71
C ARG A 117 9.70 -9.60 -31.16
N ASP A 118 10.95 -9.67 -31.60
CA ASP A 118 11.28 -9.58 -33.01
C ASP A 118 10.69 -10.80 -33.75
N ALA A 119 10.01 -10.55 -34.87
CA ALA A 119 9.29 -11.58 -35.60
C ALA A 119 10.21 -12.58 -36.33
N GLU A 120 11.45 -12.20 -36.61
CA GLU A 120 12.41 -13.01 -37.35
C GLU A 120 13.35 -13.77 -36.42
N THR A 121 13.81 -13.14 -35.32
CA THR A 121 14.77 -13.75 -34.39
C THR A 121 14.11 -14.36 -33.14
N GLY A 122 12.90 -13.91 -32.78
CA GLY A 122 12.21 -14.30 -31.55
C GLY A 122 12.77 -13.65 -30.28
N GLU A 123 13.77 -12.77 -30.41
CA GLU A 123 14.40 -12.04 -29.33
C GLU A 123 13.45 -11.01 -28.73
N ILE A 124 13.56 -10.76 -27.42
CA ILE A 124 12.75 -9.75 -26.73
C ILE A 124 13.23 -8.35 -27.15
N THR A 125 12.31 -7.53 -27.64
CA THR A 125 12.59 -6.16 -28.09
C THR A 125 12.09 -5.09 -27.12
N ALA A 126 11.05 -5.40 -26.33
CA ALA A 126 10.57 -4.51 -25.28
C ALA A 126 9.76 -5.28 -24.22
N TYR A 127 9.91 -4.90 -22.96
CA TYR A 127 8.99 -5.28 -21.90
C TYR A 127 7.85 -4.27 -21.79
N SER A 128 6.70 -4.72 -21.29
CA SER A 128 5.56 -3.87 -20.97
C SER A 128 4.92 -4.28 -19.65
N GLY A 129 4.06 -3.43 -19.09
CA GLY A 129 3.31 -3.75 -17.87
C GLY A 129 4.23 -4.14 -16.70
N LEU A 130 3.94 -5.29 -16.08
CA LEU A 130 4.66 -5.80 -14.92
C LEU A 130 6.17 -5.93 -15.19
N ASP A 131 6.58 -6.53 -16.30
CA ASP A 131 7.99 -6.81 -16.56
C ASP A 131 8.78 -5.52 -16.75
N ALA A 132 8.21 -4.52 -17.45
CA ALA A 132 8.83 -3.20 -17.60
C ALA A 132 8.97 -2.46 -16.27
N PHE A 133 7.96 -2.59 -15.40
CA PHE A 133 8.00 -2.01 -14.05
C PHE A 133 9.09 -2.68 -13.21
N LEU A 134 9.14 -4.02 -13.17
CA LEU A 134 10.13 -4.76 -12.39
C LEU A 134 11.55 -4.47 -12.87
N ALA A 135 11.77 -4.37 -14.19
CA ALA A 135 13.08 -4.04 -14.75
C ALA A 135 13.62 -2.69 -14.24
N SER A 136 12.75 -1.76 -13.87
CA SER A 136 13.13 -0.43 -13.39
C SER A 136 13.09 -0.29 -11.86
N TYR A 137 12.23 -1.04 -11.17
CA TYR A 137 11.85 -0.80 -9.77
C TYR A 137 11.86 -2.04 -8.87
N SER A 138 12.45 -3.16 -9.30
CA SER A 138 12.53 -4.40 -8.49
C SER A 138 13.17 -4.19 -7.11
N SER A 139 14.12 -3.27 -6.99
CA SER A 139 14.75 -2.92 -5.70
C SER A 139 13.78 -2.32 -4.67
N ASN A 140 12.64 -1.79 -5.14
CA ASN A 140 11.56 -1.29 -4.31
C ASN A 140 10.45 -2.33 -4.10
N CYS A 141 10.63 -3.59 -4.48
CA CYS A 141 9.63 -4.65 -4.37
C CYS A 141 10.00 -5.69 -3.32
N LEU A 142 9.00 -6.37 -2.74
CA LEU A 142 9.22 -7.45 -1.77
C LEU A 142 9.26 -8.81 -2.44
N TRP A 143 10.28 -9.60 -2.13
CA TRP A 143 10.45 -10.95 -2.67
C TRP A 143 9.39 -11.91 -2.13
N LEU A 144 8.70 -12.59 -3.03
CA LEU A 144 7.58 -13.49 -2.77
C LEU A 144 7.92 -14.91 -3.20
N ALA A 145 8.56 -15.72 -2.34
CA ALA A 145 8.66 -17.15 -2.59
C ALA A 145 7.82 -17.93 -1.57
N PRO A 146 6.73 -18.61 -1.97
CA PRO A 146 5.86 -19.32 -1.03
C PRO A 146 6.56 -20.43 -0.22
N ASP A 147 7.64 -20.99 -0.75
CA ASP A 147 8.48 -22.00 -0.10
C ASP A 147 9.39 -21.42 0.99
N GLY A 148 9.43 -20.09 1.14
CA GLY A 148 10.24 -19.37 2.11
C GLY A 148 11.69 -19.13 1.67
N SER A 149 12.05 -19.45 0.43
CA SER A 149 13.40 -19.21 -0.11
C SER A 149 13.71 -17.72 -0.21
N GLU A 150 14.96 -17.36 0.10
CA GLU A 150 15.48 -16.00 -0.08
C GLU A 150 15.62 -15.67 -1.56
N GLY A 151 15.38 -14.42 -1.92
CA GLY A 151 15.63 -13.91 -3.26
C GLY A 151 17.09 -13.53 -3.45
N GLU A 152 17.49 -13.34 -4.71
CA GLU A 152 18.82 -12.89 -5.08
C GLU A 152 18.71 -11.73 -6.07
N ILE A 153 19.39 -10.62 -5.78
CA ILE A 153 19.50 -9.45 -6.66
C ILE A 153 20.97 -9.21 -6.96
N GLY A 154 21.29 -8.86 -8.21
CA GLY A 154 22.64 -8.60 -8.70
C GLY A 154 23.18 -9.75 -9.57
N SER A 155 24.41 -9.58 -10.08
CA SER A 155 25.08 -10.56 -10.92
C SER A 155 26.48 -10.89 -10.39
N GLY A 156 26.89 -12.15 -10.56
CA GLY A 156 28.22 -12.63 -10.21
C GLY A 156 28.60 -12.41 -8.74
N ASP A 157 29.76 -11.80 -8.49
CA ASP A 157 30.29 -11.58 -7.14
C ASP A 157 29.54 -10.48 -6.33
N SER A 158 28.56 -9.81 -6.95
CA SER A 158 27.79 -8.72 -6.34
C SER A 158 26.39 -9.13 -5.84
N THR A 159 26.05 -10.43 -5.93
CA THR A 159 24.74 -10.94 -5.52
C THR A 159 24.44 -10.67 -4.05
N GLN A 160 23.31 -10.02 -3.81
CA GLN A 160 22.77 -9.75 -2.48
C GLN A 160 21.53 -10.60 -2.24
N LYS A 161 21.44 -11.14 -1.03
CA LYS A 161 20.26 -11.87 -0.57
C LYS A 161 19.15 -10.91 -0.18
N VAL A 162 17.93 -11.25 -0.57
CA VAL A 162 16.73 -10.51 -0.24
C VAL A 162 15.84 -11.38 0.63
N ASN A 163 15.43 -10.83 1.78
CA ASN A 163 14.53 -11.54 2.68
C ASN A 163 13.19 -11.83 2.00
N ASN A 164 12.64 -12.98 2.35
CA ASN A 164 11.35 -13.42 1.87
C ASN A 164 10.21 -12.79 2.68
N TYR A 165 9.24 -12.19 1.99
CA TYR A 165 8.11 -11.51 2.62
C TYR A 165 7.20 -12.45 3.43
N PHE A 166 6.96 -13.69 2.94
CA PHE A 166 6.20 -14.69 3.68
C PHE A 166 6.93 -15.05 4.97
N THR A 167 8.23 -15.35 4.90
CA THR A 167 9.05 -15.70 6.07
C THR A 167 9.11 -14.56 7.08
N ASP A 168 9.27 -13.31 6.62
CA ASP A 168 9.23 -12.13 7.46
C ASP A 168 7.88 -12.04 8.23
N CYS A 169 6.76 -12.29 7.56
CA CYS A 169 5.44 -12.29 8.20
C CYS A 169 5.27 -13.43 9.22
N GLU A 170 5.77 -14.63 8.93
CA GLU A 170 5.74 -15.74 9.90
C GLU A 170 6.52 -15.38 11.16
N ASN A 171 7.70 -14.80 11.01
CA ASN A 171 8.54 -14.37 12.13
C ASN A 171 7.84 -13.28 12.96
N TYR A 172 7.18 -12.32 12.29
CA TYR A 172 6.37 -11.32 12.97
C TYR A 172 5.21 -11.96 13.76
N LEU A 173 4.42 -12.82 13.13
CA LEU A 173 3.32 -13.51 13.80
C LEU A 173 3.81 -14.38 14.96
N ASN A 174 4.91 -15.10 14.80
CA ASN A 174 5.48 -15.96 15.85
C ASN A 174 5.85 -15.20 17.13
N SER A 175 6.04 -13.87 17.09
CA SER A 175 6.24 -13.06 18.30
C SER A 175 4.99 -12.99 19.20
N PHE A 176 3.81 -13.35 18.69
CA PHE A 176 2.53 -13.32 19.39
C PHE A 176 1.91 -14.71 19.62
N TYR A 177 2.60 -15.79 19.26
CA TYR A 177 2.11 -17.17 19.42
C TYR A 177 3.19 -18.08 20.03
N ASP A 178 2.98 -18.52 21.26
CA ASP A 178 4.00 -19.25 22.05
C ASP A 178 4.41 -20.60 21.44
N LYS A 179 3.58 -21.17 20.56
CA LYS A 179 3.84 -22.44 19.85
C LYS A 179 3.81 -22.26 18.33
N GLY A 180 4.07 -21.04 17.86
CA GLY A 180 4.07 -20.66 16.46
C GLY A 180 2.69 -20.27 15.93
N TRP A 181 2.67 -19.40 14.92
CA TRP A 181 1.46 -18.81 14.33
C TRP A 181 0.46 -19.86 13.79
N GLN A 182 0.96 -21.04 13.42
CA GLN A 182 0.14 -22.16 12.95
C GLN A 182 -0.78 -22.72 14.04
N ASN A 183 -0.52 -22.42 15.32
CA ASN A 183 -1.32 -22.89 16.45
C ASN A 183 -2.12 -21.73 17.08
N PRO A 184 -3.39 -21.52 16.66
CA PRO A 184 -4.25 -20.47 17.19
C PRO A 184 -4.38 -20.49 18.71
N GLY A 185 -4.40 -21.69 19.31
CA GLY A 185 -4.55 -21.86 20.76
C GLY A 185 -3.32 -21.46 21.57
N SER A 186 -2.23 -21.04 20.92
CA SER A 186 -1.02 -20.52 21.56
C SER A 186 -0.91 -18.99 21.53
N PHE A 187 -1.98 -18.30 21.13
CA PHE A 187 -2.03 -16.85 21.07
C PHE A 187 -1.73 -16.21 22.44
N ASN A 188 -0.82 -15.24 22.44
CA ASN A 188 -0.32 -14.58 23.64
C ASN A 188 -0.77 -13.11 23.67
N GLU A 189 -1.91 -12.85 24.33
CA GLU A 189 -2.45 -11.49 24.49
C GLU A 189 -1.51 -10.54 25.23
N GLU A 190 -0.67 -11.05 26.15
CA GLU A 190 0.28 -10.21 26.88
C GLU A 190 1.42 -9.73 25.97
N ALA A 191 1.89 -10.58 25.06
CA ALA A 191 2.85 -10.19 24.03
C ALA A 191 2.28 -9.08 23.13
N VAL A 192 1.01 -9.21 22.72
CA VAL A 192 0.31 -8.17 21.94
C VAL A 192 0.19 -6.88 22.73
N ARG A 193 -0.22 -6.94 24.00
CA ARG A 193 -0.32 -5.79 24.90
C ARG A 193 1.03 -5.09 25.06
N SER A 194 2.11 -5.83 25.28
CA SER A 194 3.46 -5.27 25.41
C SER A 194 3.87 -4.54 24.12
N HIS A 195 3.71 -5.20 22.97
CA HIS A 195 4.03 -4.63 21.66
C HIS A 195 3.19 -3.39 21.34
N PHE A 196 1.88 -3.43 21.59
CA PHE A 196 0.99 -2.27 21.42
C PHE A 196 1.44 -1.08 22.27
N ASN A 197 1.79 -1.31 23.54
CA ASN A 197 2.20 -0.26 24.45
C ASN A 197 3.51 0.41 24.04
N GLU A 198 4.45 -0.37 23.52
CA GLU A 198 5.72 0.13 22.97
C GLU A 198 5.45 0.97 21.71
N ARG A 199 4.66 0.44 20.78
CA ARG A 199 4.37 1.08 19.49
C ARG A 199 3.54 2.36 19.59
N MET A 200 2.58 2.38 20.52
CA MET A 200 1.67 3.51 20.71
C MET A 200 2.18 4.55 21.70
N GLN A 201 3.46 4.49 22.09
CA GLN A 201 4.04 5.47 22.98
C GLN A 201 3.99 6.87 22.36
N GLY A 202 3.23 7.78 22.99
CA GLY A 202 3.06 9.15 22.51
C GLY A 202 1.96 9.33 21.46
N ASP A 203 1.27 8.27 21.05
CA ASP A 203 0.11 8.37 20.18
C ASP A 203 -1.06 9.03 20.93
N LYS A 204 -1.60 10.12 20.36
CA LYS A 204 -2.66 10.93 20.97
C LYS A 204 -4.04 10.27 20.92
N ARG A 205 -4.21 9.15 20.20
CA ARG A 205 -5.42 8.32 20.22
C ARG A 205 -5.58 7.58 21.55
N TYR A 206 -4.47 7.29 22.24
CA TYR A 206 -4.42 6.41 23.41
C TYR A 206 -3.92 7.11 24.68
N LYS A 207 -4.59 8.21 25.07
CA LYS A 207 -4.15 9.09 26.18
C LYS A 207 -4.56 8.63 27.58
N ASN A 208 -5.60 7.82 27.67
CA ASN A 208 -6.11 7.30 28.94
C ASN A 208 -6.27 5.78 28.91
N ASP A 209 -6.44 5.17 30.08
CA ASP A 209 -6.47 3.72 30.23
C ASP A 209 -7.62 3.09 29.42
N SER A 210 -8.80 3.69 29.40
CA SER A 210 -9.93 3.17 28.62
C SER A 210 -9.66 3.18 27.11
N GLN A 211 -9.00 4.22 26.59
CA GLN A 211 -8.59 4.27 25.19
C GLN A 211 -7.50 3.23 24.89
N ARG A 212 -6.54 3.07 25.80
CA ARG A 212 -5.46 2.08 25.68
C ARG A 212 -6.03 0.66 25.65
N GLU A 213 -6.94 0.32 26.56
CA GLU A 213 -7.61 -0.99 26.54
C GLU A 213 -8.43 -1.22 25.27
N ASN A 214 -9.13 -0.21 24.75
CA ASN A 214 -9.82 -0.32 23.47
C ASN A 214 -8.85 -0.56 22.31
N GLY A 215 -7.72 0.16 22.28
CA GLY A 215 -6.69 -0.03 21.26
C GLY A 215 -6.03 -1.42 21.33
N ILE A 216 -5.79 -1.94 22.54
CA ILE A 216 -5.27 -3.29 22.74
C ILE A 216 -6.25 -4.33 22.22
N ALA A 217 -7.56 -4.17 22.48
CA ALA A 217 -8.58 -5.07 21.95
C ALA A 217 -8.57 -5.09 20.40
N LYS A 218 -8.45 -3.91 19.78
CA LYS A 218 -8.32 -3.81 18.31
C LYS A 218 -7.02 -4.41 17.78
N GLU A 219 -5.91 -4.28 18.51
CA GLU A 219 -4.64 -4.90 18.14
C GLU A 219 -4.70 -6.42 18.23
N ILE A 220 -5.34 -6.97 19.26
CA ILE A 220 -5.59 -8.40 19.39
C ILE A 220 -6.35 -8.92 18.17
N GLU A 221 -7.44 -8.25 17.82
CA GLU A 221 -8.24 -8.59 16.65
C GLU A 221 -7.43 -8.49 15.35
N ARG A 222 -6.63 -7.42 15.20
CA ARG A 222 -5.75 -7.22 14.04
C ARG A 222 -4.75 -8.37 13.87
N ILE A 223 -4.06 -8.78 14.93
CA ILE A 223 -3.06 -9.86 14.84
C ILE A 223 -3.72 -11.20 14.47
N GLN A 224 -4.91 -11.46 15.00
CA GLN A 224 -5.67 -12.67 14.65
C GLN A 224 -6.15 -12.64 13.19
N LYS A 225 -6.73 -11.52 12.75
CA LYS A 225 -7.14 -11.30 11.35
C LYS A 225 -5.95 -11.42 10.39
N LEU A 226 -4.81 -10.83 10.72
CA LEU A 226 -3.58 -10.95 9.93
C LEU A 226 -3.13 -12.40 9.84
N ARG A 227 -3.15 -13.14 10.94
CA ARG A 227 -2.77 -14.56 10.97
C ARG A 227 -3.67 -15.40 10.07
N ASP A 228 -4.97 -15.15 10.09
CA ASP A 228 -5.94 -15.86 9.25
C ASP A 228 -5.78 -15.48 7.76
N ALA A 229 -5.69 -14.19 7.45
CA ALA A 229 -5.42 -13.69 6.10
C ALA A 229 -4.11 -14.26 5.52
N TYR A 230 -3.04 -14.27 6.32
CA TYR A 230 -1.76 -14.86 5.94
C TYR A 230 -1.90 -16.36 5.64
N ALA A 231 -2.60 -17.12 6.51
CA ALA A 231 -2.81 -18.55 6.34
C ALA A 231 -3.60 -18.84 5.04
N ASN A 232 -4.64 -18.05 4.78
CA ASN A 232 -5.46 -18.16 3.57
C ASN A 232 -4.62 -17.87 2.32
N VAL A 233 -3.94 -16.72 2.26
CA VAL A 233 -3.09 -16.37 1.11
C VAL A 233 -2.01 -17.40 0.87
N LYS A 234 -1.33 -17.90 1.92
CA LYS A 234 -0.33 -18.96 1.81
C LYS A 234 -0.92 -20.25 1.25
N SER A 235 -2.15 -20.60 1.63
CA SER A 235 -2.84 -21.76 1.08
C SER A 235 -3.21 -21.58 -0.39
N TRP A 236 -3.62 -20.37 -0.80
CA TRP A 236 -3.98 -20.07 -2.20
C TRP A 236 -2.78 -20.12 -3.12
N VAL A 237 -1.67 -19.45 -2.76
CA VAL A 237 -0.48 -19.39 -3.62
C VAL A 237 0.25 -20.73 -3.76
N THR A 238 -0.10 -21.72 -2.94
CA THR A 238 0.45 -23.10 -3.01
C THR A 238 -0.53 -24.09 -3.65
N ALA A 239 -1.78 -23.68 -3.90
CA ALA A 239 -2.76 -24.47 -4.63
C ALA A 239 -2.65 -24.25 -6.14
N GLU A 240 -2.88 -25.30 -6.93
CA GLU A 240 -2.76 -25.27 -8.40
C GLU A 240 -3.68 -24.23 -9.05
N ASP A 241 -4.90 -24.07 -8.53
CA ASP A 241 -5.91 -23.12 -9.02
C ASP A 241 -6.36 -22.16 -7.90
N GLY A 242 -5.43 -21.74 -7.03
CA GLY A 242 -5.73 -20.75 -6.01
C GLY A 242 -6.20 -19.41 -6.61
N PRO A 243 -7.10 -18.68 -5.92
CA PRO A 243 -7.59 -17.37 -6.40
C PRO A 243 -6.46 -16.32 -6.47
N VAL A 244 -5.40 -16.51 -5.68
CA VAL A 244 -4.18 -15.72 -5.70
C VAL A 244 -3.00 -16.65 -5.94
N GLN A 245 -2.13 -16.30 -6.89
CA GLN A 245 -0.90 -17.03 -7.17
C GLN A 245 0.32 -16.10 -7.07
N VAL A 246 1.53 -16.67 -7.01
CA VAL A 246 2.76 -15.88 -7.18
C VAL A 246 3.19 -15.95 -8.63
N ARG A 247 3.37 -14.77 -9.25
CA ARG A 247 3.82 -14.69 -10.63
C ARG A 247 5.35 -14.77 -10.71
N THR A 248 5.84 -15.75 -11.47
CA THR A 248 7.25 -15.84 -11.85
C THR A 248 7.47 -15.07 -13.16
N SER A 249 8.29 -14.03 -13.11
CA SER A 249 8.68 -13.23 -14.28
C SER A 249 10.09 -13.61 -14.72
N GLN A 250 10.29 -13.83 -16.02
CA GLN A 250 11.59 -14.14 -16.62
C GLN A 250 12.04 -12.94 -17.45
N LEU A 251 13.12 -12.29 -17.05
CA LEU A 251 13.62 -11.10 -17.71
C LEU A 251 15.08 -11.26 -18.09
N ALA A 252 15.42 -10.80 -19.30
CA ALA A 252 16.77 -10.55 -19.76
C ALA A 252 16.99 -9.02 -19.77
N ILE A 253 17.87 -8.53 -18.91
CA ILE A 253 18.11 -7.09 -18.69
C ILE A 253 19.61 -6.83 -18.65
N ASP A 254 20.07 -5.73 -19.23
CA ASP A 254 21.44 -5.21 -19.06
C ASP A 254 21.47 -4.30 -17.82
N THR A 255 21.98 -4.81 -16.71
CA THR A 255 21.92 -4.12 -15.42
C THR A 255 23.08 -3.15 -15.15
N ASP A 256 24.21 -3.32 -15.83
CA ASP A 256 25.43 -2.50 -15.64
C ASP A 256 25.77 -1.59 -16.83
N GLY A 257 25.01 -1.70 -17.92
CA GLY A 257 25.15 -0.90 -19.13
C GLY A 257 26.31 -1.35 -20.01
N ASP A 258 26.81 -2.58 -19.85
CA ASP A 258 27.90 -3.14 -20.64
C ASP A 258 27.46 -3.72 -22.01
N GLY A 259 26.15 -3.79 -22.24
CA GLY A 259 25.53 -4.31 -23.46
C GLY A 259 25.26 -5.82 -23.45
N ASN A 260 25.57 -6.53 -22.36
CA ASN A 260 25.22 -7.93 -22.15
C ASN A 260 23.92 -8.04 -21.36
N LEU A 261 23.06 -8.99 -21.77
CA LEU A 261 21.82 -9.27 -21.03
C LEU A 261 22.07 -10.34 -19.98
N GLU A 262 21.64 -10.08 -18.75
CA GLU A 262 21.56 -11.07 -17.68
C GLU A 262 20.12 -11.58 -17.53
N GLU A 263 20.00 -12.90 -17.38
CA GLU A 263 18.71 -13.55 -17.14
C GLU A 263 18.37 -13.59 -15.65
N TYR A 264 17.18 -13.13 -15.33
CA TYR A 264 16.61 -13.07 -13.99
C TYR A 264 15.30 -13.83 -13.93
N THR A 265 15.13 -14.61 -12.85
CA THR A 265 13.85 -15.21 -12.48
C THR A 265 13.35 -14.54 -11.22
N TRP A 266 12.27 -13.78 -11.33
CA TRP A 266 11.77 -12.92 -10.25
C TRP A 266 10.37 -13.27 -9.81
N GLN A 267 10.13 -13.18 -8.50
CA GLN A 267 8.84 -13.42 -7.87
C GLN A 267 8.47 -12.23 -6.98
N TYR A 268 7.99 -11.15 -7.59
CA TYR A 268 7.67 -9.89 -6.91
C TYR A 268 6.19 -9.52 -6.92
N ALA A 269 5.34 -10.34 -7.57
CA ALA A 269 3.94 -10.00 -7.78
C ALA A 269 3.01 -11.17 -7.45
N PHE A 270 1.87 -10.83 -6.84
CA PHE A 270 0.72 -11.70 -6.76
C PHE A 270 -0.09 -11.61 -8.05
N ASP A 271 -0.36 -12.74 -8.69
CA ASP A 271 -1.31 -12.83 -9.80
C ASP A 271 -2.73 -12.93 -9.23
N LEU A 272 -3.62 -12.04 -9.70
CA LEU A 272 -5.00 -11.93 -9.24
C LEU A 272 -6.01 -12.34 -10.32
N SER A 273 -5.54 -12.93 -11.43
CA SER A 273 -6.37 -13.26 -12.59
C SER A 273 -7.50 -14.25 -12.27
N ASN A 274 -7.34 -15.06 -11.21
CA ASN A 274 -8.29 -16.08 -10.81
C ASN A 274 -9.43 -15.56 -9.91
N ILE A 275 -9.42 -14.28 -9.54
CA ILE A 275 -10.51 -13.67 -8.77
C ILE A 275 -11.63 -13.26 -9.74
N ASP A 276 -12.73 -14.03 -9.74
CA ASP A 276 -13.84 -13.97 -10.71
C ASP A 276 -14.34 -12.56 -11.04
N LYS A 277 -14.64 -11.74 -10.02
CA LYS A 277 -15.24 -10.40 -10.18
C LYS A 277 -14.30 -9.27 -9.83
N LEU A 278 -12.99 -9.50 -9.86
CA LEU A 278 -12.03 -8.44 -9.51
C LEU A 278 -12.16 -7.21 -10.42
N SER A 279 -12.55 -7.40 -11.68
CA SER A 279 -12.82 -6.32 -12.63
C SER A 279 -13.93 -5.35 -12.20
N GLU A 280 -14.81 -5.74 -11.28
CA GLU A 280 -15.78 -4.81 -10.66
C GLU A 280 -15.08 -3.75 -9.79
N LEU A 281 -13.91 -4.07 -9.23
CA LEU A 281 -13.11 -3.16 -8.40
C LEU A 281 -11.94 -2.54 -9.15
N VAL A 282 -11.11 -3.33 -9.82
CA VAL A 282 -9.90 -2.89 -10.50
C VAL A 282 -9.73 -3.63 -11.82
N TYR A 283 -9.52 -2.87 -12.89
CA TYR A 283 -9.50 -3.39 -14.25
C TYR A 283 -8.58 -2.57 -15.14
N TYR A 284 -8.24 -3.12 -16.30
CA TYR A 284 -7.58 -2.37 -17.37
C TYR A 284 -8.22 -2.69 -18.72
N TYR A 285 -7.94 -1.85 -19.71
CA TYR A 285 -8.32 -2.11 -21.10
C TYR A 285 -7.10 -2.65 -21.85
N PRO A 286 -7.10 -3.93 -22.27
CA PRO A 286 -6.03 -4.46 -23.08
C PRO A 286 -6.03 -3.75 -24.44
N THR A 287 -4.83 -3.37 -24.90
CA THR A 287 -4.61 -2.57 -26.11
C THR A 287 -5.14 -3.21 -27.40
N ASP A 288 -5.48 -4.50 -27.38
CA ASP A 288 -6.10 -5.23 -28.51
C ASP A 288 -7.63 -5.04 -28.62
N THR A 289 -8.26 -4.24 -27.75
CA THR A 289 -9.69 -3.92 -27.86
C THR A 289 -9.99 -2.69 -28.72
N SER A 290 -9.11 -2.38 -29.69
CA SER A 290 -9.48 -1.52 -30.83
C SER A 290 -10.43 -2.27 -31.77
N ASP A 291 -11.58 -2.67 -31.24
CA ASP A 291 -12.74 -2.93 -32.07
C ASP A 291 -13.22 -1.54 -32.51
N ASP A 292 -12.62 -1.08 -33.62
CA ASP A 292 -12.96 0.12 -34.39
C ASP A 292 -14.34 -0.07 -35.04
N SER A 293 -15.32 -0.46 -34.22
CA SER A 293 -16.71 -0.59 -34.58
C SER A 293 -17.27 0.84 -34.66
N SER A 294 -17.17 1.38 -35.87
CA SER A 294 -17.77 2.66 -36.30
C SER A 294 -19.28 2.83 -36.01
N ASP A 295 -19.93 1.81 -35.44
CA ASP A 295 -21.33 1.81 -34.99
C ASP A 295 -21.51 2.14 -33.50
N GLY A 296 -20.44 2.39 -32.73
CA GLY A 296 -20.55 2.88 -31.34
C GLY A 296 -21.22 1.91 -30.36
N SER A 297 -21.25 0.61 -30.67
CA SER A 297 -21.88 -0.43 -29.85
C SER A 297 -20.90 -1.29 -29.06
N GLY A 298 -19.59 -1.14 -29.27
CA GLY A 298 -18.56 -1.83 -28.51
C GLY A 298 -18.15 -1.04 -27.27
N THR A 299 -18.83 -1.24 -26.14
CA THR A 299 -18.26 -0.82 -24.85
C THR A 299 -17.13 -1.81 -24.55
N ALA A 300 -15.87 -1.41 -24.71
CA ALA A 300 -14.76 -2.20 -24.19
C ALA A 300 -15.09 -2.52 -22.72
N SER A 301 -15.15 -3.80 -22.37
CA SER A 301 -15.35 -4.22 -20.99
C SER A 301 -13.98 -4.39 -20.37
N GLY A 302 -13.73 -3.66 -19.29
CA GLY A 302 -12.49 -3.77 -18.53
C GLY A 302 -12.28 -5.20 -18.04
N THR A 303 -11.04 -5.65 -17.99
CA THR A 303 -10.68 -6.99 -17.51
C THR A 303 -9.69 -6.92 -16.34
N SER A 304 -9.73 -7.92 -15.47
CA SER A 304 -8.72 -8.19 -14.45
C SER A 304 -7.80 -9.36 -14.82
N ASN A 305 -7.97 -9.97 -16.01
CA ASN A 305 -7.11 -11.06 -16.47
C ASN A 305 -5.69 -10.56 -16.73
N GLY A 306 -4.70 -11.20 -16.12
CA GLY A 306 -3.31 -10.78 -16.12
C GLY A 306 -3.02 -9.66 -15.12
N LEU A 307 -4.00 -9.17 -14.36
CA LEU A 307 -3.76 -8.13 -13.37
C LEU A 307 -2.99 -8.70 -12.17
N CYS A 308 -1.87 -8.05 -11.86
CA CYS A 308 -1.01 -8.43 -10.76
C CYS A 308 -0.98 -7.33 -9.69
N MET A 309 -0.73 -7.71 -8.44
CA MET A 309 -0.44 -6.81 -7.34
C MET A 309 1.00 -7.01 -6.86
N VAL A 310 1.82 -5.97 -6.97
CA VAL A 310 3.17 -5.91 -6.41
C VAL A 310 3.10 -5.36 -5.00
N VAL A 311 3.81 -5.97 -4.06
CA VAL A 311 4.03 -5.39 -2.73
C VAL A 311 5.34 -4.61 -2.73
N LEU A 312 5.27 -3.33 -2.36
CA LEU A 312 6.40 -2.42 -2.36
C LEU A 312 7.12 -2.45 -1.01
N ASN A 313 8.44 -2.29 -1.01
CA ASN A 313 9.28 -2.21 0.18
C ASN A 313 9.44 -0.75 0.67
N THR A 314 8.35 0.00 0.61
CA THR A 314 8.24 1.42 0.96
C THR A 314 6.98 1.62 1.81
N GLY A 315 6.64 2.84 2.23
CA GLY A 315 5.39 3.09 2.95
C GLY A 315 5.30 2.41 4.32
N SER A 316 4.09 1.97 4.65
CA SER A 316 3.82 1.07 5.77
C SER A 316 4.48 -0.31 5.57
N SER A 317 4.71 -0.70 4.31
CA SER A 317 5.45 -1.90 3.89
C SER A 317 6.98 -1.83 4.00
N GLY A 318 7.54 -0.70 4.45
CA GLY A 318 8.97 -0.52 4.67
C GLY A 318 9.49 -1.21 5.94
N ALA A 319 10.78 -1.57 5.96
CA ALA A 319 11.43 -2.28 7.07
C ALA A 319 11.33 -1.59 8.46
N GLY A 320 11.07 -0.28 8.50
CA GLY A 320 10.87 0.48 9.74
C GLY A 320 9.47 0.36 10.36
N ASN A 321 8.50 -0.22 9.64
CA ASN A 321 7.08 -0.26 10.01
C ASN A 321 6.55 -1.71 10.12
N ALA A 322 7.31 -2.58 10.80
CA ALA A 322 7.04 -4.03 10.85
C ALA A 322 5.58 -4.41 11.18
N ALA A 323 4.87 -3.61 11.97
CA ALA A 323 3.48 -3.91 12.32
C ALA A 323 2.49 -3.79 11.15
N LEU A 324 2.62 -2.77 10.30
CA LEU A 324 1.69 -2.47 9.21
C LEU A 324 2.22 -2.92 7.84
N ARG A 325 3.44 -3.46 7.82
CA ARG A 325 4.06 -3.99 6.61
C ARG A 325 3.31 -5.16 5.97
N TYR A 326 2.42 -5.81 6.72
CA TYR A 326 1.69 -7.01 6.33
C TYR A 326 0.21 -6.77 5.97
N GLU A 327 -0.23 -5.51 5.95
CA GLU A 327 -1.56 -5.13 5.46
C GLU A 327 -1.89 -5.65 4.04
N PRO A 328 -0.94 -5.80 3.10
CA PRO A 328 -1.21 -6.43 1.80
C PRO A 328 -1.81 -7.84 1.90
N PHE A 329 -1.50 -8.65 2.93
CA PHE A 329 -2.14 -9.95 3.12
C PHE A 329 -3.63 -9.81 3.48
N MET A 330 -3.97 -8.82 4.32
CA MET A 330 -5.37 -8.52 4.65
C MET A 330 -6.14 -8.03 3.43
N LEU A 331 -5.53 -7.16 2.62
CA LEU A 331 -6.11 -6.69 1.37
C LEU A 331 -6.40 -7.86 0.42
N LEU A 332 -5.43 -8.75 0.19
CA LEU A 332 -5.62 -9.92 -0.65
C LEU A 332 -6.76 -10.81 -0.15
N ASN A 333 -6.82 -11.06 1.16
CA ASN A 333 -7.89 -11.86 1.74
C ASN A 333 -9.26 -11.22 1.49
N TYR A 334 -9.38 -9.92 1.71
CA TYR A 334 -10.60 -9.17 1.42
C TYR A 334 -10.99 -9.21 -0.06
N LEU A 335 -10.03 -9.07 -0.98
CA LEU A 335 -10.30 -9.11 -2.42
C LEU A 335 -10.92 -10.46 -2.82
N VAL A 336 -10.39 -11.56 -2.29
CA VAL A 336 -10.93 -12.90 -2.53
C VAL A 336 -12.31 -13.04 -1.89
N GLU A 337 -12.46 -12.75 -0.60
CA GLU A 337 -13.75 -12.90 0.12
C GLU A 337 -14.90 -12.09 -0.52
N LYS A 338 -14.59 -10.93 -1.10
CA LYS A 338 -15.61 -10.03 -1.65
C LYS A 338 -15.86 -10.24 -3.15
N TYR A 339 -14.85 -10.57 -3.92
CA TYR A 339 -14.92 -10.57 -5.39
C TYR A 339 -14.69 -11.95 -6.02
N ASP A 340 -14.28 -12.96 -5.27
CA ASP A 340 -14.27 -14.33 -5.77
C ASP A 340 -15.57 -15.03 -5.37
N THR A 341 -16.37 -15.44 -6.36
CA THR A 341 -17.62 -16.16 -6.09
C THR A 341 -17.42 -17.64 -5.78
N ALA A 342 -16.20 -18.15 -5.98
CA ALA A 342 -15.82 -19.54 -5.73
C ALA A 342 -15.16 -19.78 -4.35
N ALA A 343 -14.84 -18.71 -3.60
CA ALA A 343 -14.08 -18.74 -2.35
C ALA A 343 -14.87 -19.23 -1.12
#